data_AF-A0A1F9FQX7-F1
#
_entry.id   AF-A0A1F9FQX7-F1
#
_cell.length_a   1.000
_cell.length_b   1.000
_cell.length_c   1.000
_cell.angle_alpha   90.00
_cell.angle_beta   90.00
_cell.angle_gamma   90.00
#
_symmetry.space_group_name_H-M   'P 1'
#
loop_
_entity.id
_entity.type
_entity.pdbx_description
1 polymer ?
#
loop_
_entity_poly.entity_id
_entity_poly.type
_entity_poly.pdbx_seq_one_letter_code
_entity_poly.pdbx_strand_id
1 'polypeptide(L)'
;MGYLDTLGRVMKGDFGAASDEEKAAAAHEVIQVCAVAAAAVTIQPFPVADVLLLSPIQIGMVQAIGRIHGRTLDKKTVLEILSTVGASILAQNVIMAAAKLIPVLGSVVAMSMGYALTYAIGEVSDLYFKHGSALSSSELKSRFRSIYETKKKEKEHAAKDPKLKEKLDALNKAFEAGVLSKEEFEAKKEEVLKGF
;
A
#
# COMPACT_ATOMS: atom_id res chain seq x y z
N MET A 1 -20.73 3.79 1.22
CA MET A 1 -20.14 4.91 0.46
C MET A 1 -19.14 4.33 -0.52
N GLY A 2 -18.87 4.99 -1.65
CA GLY A 2 -17.82 4.53 -2.58
C GLY A 2 -16.48 5.18 -2.25
N TYR A 3 -15.36 4.57 -2.65
CA TYR A 3 -14.01 5.07 -2.36
C TYR A 3 -13.79 6.55 -2.72
N LEU A 4 -14.37 7.03 -3.82
CA LEU A 4 -14.26 8.41 -4.27
C LEU A 4 -14.96 9.41 -3.33
N ASP A 5 -16.06 8.99 -2.72
CA ASP A 5 -16.80 9.81 -1.75
C ASP A 5 -15.95 10.01 -0.47
N THR A 6 -15.39 8.92 0.04
CA THR A 6 -14.48 8.95 1.19
C THR A 6 -13.25 9.81 0.92
N LEU A 7 -12.59 9.64 -0.23
CA LEU A 7 -11.46 10.49 -0.62
C LEU A 7 -11.86 11.97 -0.71
N GLY A 8 -13.04 12.26 -1.26
CA GLY A 8 -13.60 13.60 -1.31
C GLY A 8 -13.80 14.22 0.07
N ARG A 9 -14.37 13.45 1.02
CA ARG A 9 -14.55 13.87 2.42
C ARG A 9 -13.22 14.11 3.12
N VAL A 10 -12.24 13.22 2.90
CA VAL A 10 -10.90 13.33 3.51
C VAL A 10 -10.18 14.58 3.02
N MET A 11 -10.28 14.90 1.74
CA MET A 11 -9.71 16.13 1.17
C MET A 11 -10.39 17.39 1.69
N LYS A 12 -11.70 17.33 1.96
CA LYS A 12 -12.48 18.44 2.54
C LYS A 12 -12.30 18.58 4.05
N GLY A 13 -11.71 17.61 4.73
CA GLY A 13 -11.54 17.61 6.19
C GLY A 13 -12.84 17.38 6.97
N ASP A 14 -13.85 16.75 6.35
CA ASP A 14 -15.22 16.63 6.86
C ASP A 14 -15.42 15.46 7.86
N PHE A 15 -14.48 15.32 8.80
CA PHE A 15 -14.49 14.25 9.82
C PHE A 15 -14.58 14.77 11.25
N GLY A 16 -14.70 16.09 11.45
CA GLY A 16 -14.77 16.70 12.78
C GLY A 16 -15.98 16.25 13.61
N ALA A 17 -17.11 15.99 12.96
CA ALA A 17 -18.35 15.50 13.58
C ALA A 17 -18.60 13.99 13.37
N ALA A 18 -17.68 13.28 12.71
CA ALA A 18 -17.85 11.87 12.38
C ALA A 18 -17.69 10.97 13.61
N SER A 19 -18.49 9.90 13.68
CA SER A 19 -18.38 8.88 14.72
C SER A 19 -17.07 8.09 14.61
N ASP A 20 -16.71 7.36 15.66
CA ASP A 20 -15.51 6.52 15.64
C ASP A 20 -15.65 5.38 14.62
N GLU A 21 -16.86 4.85 14.41
CA GLU A 21 -17.12 3.87 13.36
C GLU A 21 -16.95 4.46 11.96
N GLU A 22 -17.44 5.69 11.73
CA GLU A 22 -17.29 6.38 10.44
C GLU A 22 -15.81 6.67 10.13
N LYS A 23 -15.05 7.11 11.13
CA LYS A 23 -13.60 7.31 11.01
C LYS A 23 -12.87 6.00 10.73
N ALA A 24 -13.22 4.93 11.43
CA ALA A 24 -12.63 3.60 11.20
C ALA A 24 -12.92 3.08 9.79
N ALA A 25 -14.17 3.22 9.31
CA ALA A 25 -14.54 2.85 7.95
C ALA A 25 -13.77 3.66 6.90
N ALA A 26 -13.69 4.98 7.07
CA ALA A 26 -12.95 5.84 6.16
C ALA A 26 -11.44 5.55 6.14
N ALA A 27 -10.84 5.29 7.30
CA ALA A 27 -9.43 4.91 7.38
C ALA A 27 -9.19 3.58 6.67
N HIS A 28 -10.04 2.58 6.89
CA HIS A 28 -9.96 1.29 6.22
C HIS A 28 -10.05 1.42 4.69
N GLU A 29 -10.99 2.23 4.18
CA GLU A 29 -11.12 2.47 2.73
C GLU A 29 -9.88 3.14 2.13
N VAL A 30 -9.32 4.15 2.80
CA VAL A 30 -8.08 4.81 2.37
C VAL A 30 -6.91 3.83 2.34
N ILE A 31 -6.76 3.01 3.39
CA ILE A 31 -5.72 1.98 3.49
C ILE A 31 -5.85 0.98 2.34
N GLN A 32 -7.08 0.51 2.08
CA GLN A 32 -7.35 -0.48 1.05
C GLN A 32 -6.99 0.05 -0.35
N VAL A 33 -7.44 1.25 -0.69
CA VAL A 33 -7.15 1.86 -2.00
C VAL A 33 -5.66 2.08 -2.20
N CYS A 34 -4.97 2.62 -1.19
CA CYS A 34 -3.54 2.85 -1.26
C CYS A 34 -2.74 1.55 -1.32
N ALA A 35 -3.16 0.49 -0.61
CA ALA A 35 -2.52 -0.82 -0.66
C ALA A 35 -2.67 -1.49 -2.04
N VAL A 36 -3.85 -1.40 -2.66
CA VAL A 36 -4.06 -1.88 -4.04
C VAL A 36 -3.23 -1.08 -5.04
N ALA A 37 -3.21 0.26 -4.91
CA ALA A 37 -2.38 1.11 -5.76
C ALA A 37 -0.89 0.78 -5.62
N ALA A 38 -0.42 0.54 -4.39
CA ALA A 38 0.95 0.10 -4.13
C ALA A 38 1.26 -1.25 -4.79
N ALA A 39 0.36 -2.23 -4.72
CA ALA A 39 0.51 -3.49 -5.43
C ALA A 39 0.67 -3.26 -6.94
N ALA A 40 -0.15 -2.37 -7.53
CA ALA A 40 -0.07 -2.01 -8.94
C ALA A 40 1.28 -1.40 -9.34
N VAL A 41 1.82 -0.53 -8.48
CA VAL A 41 3.16 0.07 -8.69
C VAL A 41 4.22 -1.02 -8.72
N THR A 42 4.14 -2.04 -7.86
CA THR A 42 5.16 -3.10 -7.82
C THR A 42 5.13 -4.05 -9.02
N ILE A 43 4.15 -3.96 -9.93
CA ILE A 43 4.15 -4.73 -11.19
C ILE A 43 5.24 -4.23 -12.16
N GLN A 44 5.74 -3.00 -11.97
CA GLN A 44 6.73 -2.40 -12.86
C GLN A 44 7.99 -3.29 -13.02
N PRO A 45 8.48 -3.50 -14.25
CA PRO A 45 9.66 -4.32 -14.54
C PRO A 45 10.98 -3.61 -14.19
N PHE A 46 10.94 -2.52 -13.43
CA PHE A 46 12.11 -1.75 -13.03
C PHE A 46 12.47 -2.06 -11.57
N PRO A 47 13.64 -2.67 -11.28
CA PRO A 47 14.12 -2.81 -9.92
C PRO A 47 14.36 -1.42 -9.32
N VAL A 48 13.96 -1.19 -8.07
CA VAL A 48 14.21 0.03 -7.26
C VAL A 48 13.30 1.24 -7.55
N ALA A 49 12.74 1.38 -8.76
CA ALA A 49 11.81 2.50 -9.06
C ALA A 49 10.57 2.50 -8.15
N ASP A 50 10.19 1.34 -7.61
CA ASP A 50 9.04 1.20 -6.73
C ASP A 50 9.13 2.08 -5.49
N VAL A 51 10.31 2.25 -4.88
CA VAL A 51 10.42 3.04 -3.64
C VAL A 51 10.05 4.51 -3.91
N LEU A 52 10.45 5.04 -5.06
CA LEU A 52 10.14 6.41 -5.47
C LEU A 52 8.65 6.60 -5.77
N LEU A 53 7.98 5.56 -6.29
CA LEU A 53 6.56 5.59 -6.64
C LEU A 53 5.64 5.23 -5.45
N LEU A 54 6.10 4.38 -4.54
CA LEU A 54 5.38 3.95 -3.33
C LEU A 54 5.39 5.03 -2.25
N SER A 55 6.49 5.79 -2.12
CA SER A 55 6.62 6.78 -1.06
C SER A 55 5.52 7.86 -1.10
N PRO A 56 5.17 8.47 -2.26
CA PRO A 56 4.06 9.40 -2.33
C PRO A 56 2.72 8.80 -1.93
N ILE A 57 2.45 7.54 -2.31
CA ILE A 57 1.22 6.83 -1.96
C ILE A 57 1.14 6.66 -0.44
N GLN A 58 2.22 6.15 0.18
CA GLN A 58 2.27 5.91 1.62
C GLN A 58 2.21 7.21 2.42
N ILE A 59 2.89 8.28 1.97
CA ILE A 59 2.83 9.58 2.64
C ILE A 59 1.42 10.17 2.56
N GLY A 60 0.84 10.19 1.36
CA GLY A 60 -0.51 10.72 1.15
C GLY A 60 -1.56 9.94 1.95
N MET A 61 -1.42 8.61 2.04
CA MET A 61 -2.26 7.75 2.87
C MET A 61 -2.17 8.13 4.36
N VAL A 62 -0.97 8.31 4.92
CA VAL A 62 -0.82 8.70 6.33
C VAL A 62 -1.37 10.10 6.60
N GLN A 63 -1.20 11.04 5.67
CA GLN A 63 -1.82 12.37 5.77
C GLN A 63 -3.35 12.29 5.73
N ALA A 64 -3.91 11.45 4.86
CA ALA A 64 -5.34 11.20 4.76
C ALA A 64 -5.89 10.62 6.07
N ILE A 65 -5.25 9.61 6.63
CA ILE A 65 -5.61 9.02 7.93
C ILE A 65 -5.49 10.08 9.03
N GLY A 66 -4.43 10.89 9.03
CA GLY A 66 -4.29 12.01 9.96
C GLY A 66 -5.49 12.95 9.91
N ARG A 67 -5.95 13.34 8.72
CA ARG A 67 -7.12 14.23 8.54
C ARG A 67 -8.41 13.60 9.06
N ILE A 68 -8.60 12.29 8.90
CA ILE A 68 -9.74 11.55 9.47
C ILE A 68 -9.77 11.70 10.99
N HIS A 69 -8.60 11.72 11.62
CA HIS A 69 -8.43 11.94 13.06
C HIS A 69 -8.27 13.42 13.46
N GLY A 70 -8.61 14.35 12.57
CA GLY A 70 -8.54 15.80 12.84
C GLY A 70 -7.10 16.36 12.94
N ARG A 71 -6.10 15.66 12.39
CA ARG A 71 -4.70 16.09 12.35
C ARG A 71 -4.31 16.50 10.94
N THR A 72 -3.75 17.69 10.80
CA THR A 72 -3.08 18.11 9.55
C THR A 72 -1.60 17.87 9.70
N LEU A 73 -1.03 17.05 8.81
CA LEU A 73 0.37 16.61 8.90
C LEU A 73 1.16 17.12 7.70
N ASP A 74 2.32 17.69 7.95
CA ASP A 74 3.31 17.89 6.90
C ASP A 74 4.05 16.58 6.60
N LYS A 75 4.87 16.59 5.54
CA LYS A 75 5.66 15.42 5.15
C LYS A 75 6.66 15.01 6.24
N LYS A 76 7.19 15.96 7.01
CA LYS A 76 8.20 15.69 8.05
C LYS A 76 7.58 14.90 9.19
N THR A 77 6.41 15.30 9.68
CA THR A 77 5.68 14.60 10.73
C THR A 77 5.32 13.17 10.30
N VAL A 78 4.91 12.98 9.04
CA VAL A 78 4.66 11.62 8.52
C VAL A 78 5.92 10.77 8.58
N LEU A 79 7.07 11.30 8.13
CA LEU A 79 8.34 10.56 8.17
C LEU A 79 8.78 10.24 9.61
N GLU A 80 8.54 11.14 10.55
CA GLU A 80 8.80 10.89 11.97
C GLU A 80 7.94 9.74 12.52
N ILE A 81 6.65 9.69 12.18
CA ILE A 81 5.76 8.58 12.57
C ILE A 81 6.28 7.27 11.99
N LEU A 82 6.58 7.26 10.68
CA LEU A 82 7.08 6.08 9.98
C LEU A 82 8.46 5.63 10.44
N SER A 83 9.29 6.52 11.00
CA SER A 83 10.62 6.19 11.49
C SER A 83 10.60 5.10 12.56
N THR A 84 9.51 5.01 13.34
CA THR A 84 9.29 3.97 14.34
C THR A 84 9.38 2.56 13.75
N VAL A 85 8.88 2.38 12.52
CA VAL A 85 8.89 1.12 11.78
C VAL A 85 9.81 1.17 10.55
N GLY A 86 10.62 2.23 10.43
CA GLY A 86 11.41 2.55 9.24
C GLY A 86 12.40 1.45 8.86
N ALA A 87 13.07 0.85 9.84
CA ALA A 87 13.97 -0.28 9.59
C ALA A 87 13.24 -1.49 8.96
N SER A 88 12.01 -1.78 9.42
CA SER A 88 11.18 -2.85 8.84
C SER A 88 10.77 -2.50 7.42
N ILE A 89 10.37 -1.24 7.16
CA ILE A 89 10.03 -0.76 5.81
C ILE A 89 11.23 -0.94 4.88
N LEU A 90 12.42 -0.48 5.28
CA LEU A 90 13.64 -0.60 4.47
C LEU A 90 13.99 -2.06 4.18
N ALA A 91 13.95 -2.93 5.20
CA ALA A 91 14.22 -4.36 5.03
C ALA A 91 13.28 -5.01 4.01
N GLN A 92 11.97 -4.72 4.08
CA GLN A 92 11.01 -5.29 3.14
C GLN A 92 11.18 -4.75 1.72
N ASN A 93 11.56 -3.48 1.54
CA ASN A 93 11.88 -2.95 0.22
C ASN A 93 13.09 -3.65 -0.41
N VAL A 94 14.13 -3.96 0.37
CA VAL A 94 15.29 -4.72 -0.10
C VAL A 94 14.89 -6.14 -0.51
N ILE A 95 14.11 -6.84 0.32
CA ILE A 95 13.62 -8.18 0.00
C ILE A 95 12.74 -8.17 -1.25
N MET A 96 11.88 -7.15 -1.40
CA MET A 96 10.99 -6.99 -2.55
C MET A 96 11.78 -6.75 -3.84
N ALA A 97 12.79 -5.88 -3.79
CA ALA A 97 13.68 -5.64 -4.92
C ALA A 97 14.45 -6.92 -5.32
N ALA A 98 14.89 -7.72 -4.35
CA ALA A 98 15.51 -9.01 -4.62
C ALA A 98 14.52 -10.03 -5.21
N ALA A 99 13.28 -10.07 -4.72
CA ALA A 99 12.24 -10.96 -5.24
C ALA A 99 11.97 -10.72 -6.73
N LYS A 100 12.00 -9.45 -7.16
CA LYS A 100 11.82 -9.06 -8.57
C LYS A 100 12.91 -9.57 -9.53
N LEU A 101 14.03 -10.08 -9.02
CA LEU A 101 15.06 -10.71 -9.85
C LEU A 101 14.64 -12.09 -10.38
N ILE A 102 13.59 -12.68 -9.83
CA ILE A 102 13.03 -13.95 -10.29
C ILE A 102 11.90 -13.63 -11.30
N PRO A 103 12.05 -13.98 -12.59
CA PRO A 103 11.00 -13.74 -13.59
C PRO A 103 9.68 -14.39 -13.18
N VAL A 104 8.56 -13.69 -13.42
CA VAL A 104 7.17 -14.15 -13.18
C VAL A 104 6.80 -14.31 -11.70
N LEU A 105 7.53 -15.12 -10.94
CA LEU A 105 7.30 -15.31 -9.50
C LEU A 105 7.61 -14.04 -8.70
N GLY A 106 8.62 -13.27 -9.15
CA GLY A 106 9.03 -12.04 -8.50
C GLY A 106 7.95 -10.96 -8.50
N SER A 107 7.21 -10.77 -9.61
CA SER A 107 6.17 -9.75 -9.72
C SER A 107 4.97 -10.04 -8.81
N VAL A 108 4.57 -11.30 -8.74
CA VAL A 108 3.45 -11.80 -7.92
C VAL A 108 3.77 -11.65 -6.42
N VAL A 109 5.00 -12.02 -6.03
CA VAL A 109 5.49 -11.84 -4.66
C VAL A 109 5.64 -10.35 -4.33
N ALA A 110 6.19 -9.56 -5.26
CA ALA A 110 6.37 -8.11 -5.07
C ALA A 110 5.04 -7.39 -4.90
N MET A 111 4.00 -7.74 -5.67
CA MET A 111 2.63 -7.24 -5.49
C MET A 111 2.09 -7.51 -4.09
N SER A 112 2.24 -8.76 -3.63
CA SER A 112 1.78 -9.17 -2.30
C SER A 112 2.51 -8.41 -1.20
N MET A 113 3.83 -8.22 -1.37
CA MET A 113 4.66 -7.47 -0.44
C MET A 113 4.33 -5.96 -0.46
N GLY A 114 4.14 -5.35 -1.63
CA GLY A 114 3.80 -3.94 -1.80
C GLY A 114 2.44 -3.59 -1.18
N TYR A 115 1.46 -4.47 -1.39
CA TYR A 115 0.16 -4.40 -0.71
C TYR A 115 0.34 -4.47 0.80
N ALA A 116 0.97 -5.55 1.29
CA ALA A 116 1.06 -5.82 2.72
C ALA A 116 1.84 -4.75 3.47
N LEU A 117 2.93 -4.24 2.87
CA LEU A 117 3.72 -3.16 3.42
C LEU A 117 2.89 -1.89 3.59
N THR A 118 2.17 -1.49 2.55
CA THR A 118 1.34 -0.28 2.56
C THR A 118 0.16 -0.44 3.52
N TYR A 119 -0.49 -1.60 3.52
CA TYR A 119 -1.58 -1.90 4.45
C TYR A 119 -1.10 -1.83 5.92
N ALA A 120 0.05 -2.44 6.23
CA ALA A 120 0.63 -2.41 7.57
C ALA A 120 1.00 -0.99 8.01
N ILE A 121 1.57 -0.17 7.12
CA ILE A 121 1.85 1.26 7.39
C ILE A 121 0.56 2.01 7.75
N GLY A 122 -0.50 1.79 6.96
CA GLY A 122 -1.80 2.43 7.15
C GLY A 122 -2.41 2.10 8.51
N GLU A 123 -2.50 0.82 8.83
CA GLU A 123 -3.07 0.35 10.11
C GLU A 123 -2.30 0.85 11.32
N VAL A 124 -0.96 0.80 11.31
CA VAL A 124 -0.19 1.32 12.46
C VAL A 124 -0.28 2.84 12.57
N SER A 125 -0.48 3.54 11.47
CA SER A 125 -0.73 4.99 11.48
C SER A 125 -2.11 5.30 12.06
N ASP A 126 -3.15 4.56 11.67
CA ASP A 126 -4.49 4.67 12.26
C ASP A 126 -4.49 4.39 13.77
N LEU A 127 -3.80 3.31 14.18
CA LEU A 127 -3.59 2.99 15.60
C LEU A 127 -2.87 4.11 16.35
N TYR A 128 -1.83 4.68 15.75
CA TYR A 128 -1.09 5.81 16.31
C TYR A 128 -1.98 7.03 16.51
N PHE A 129 -2.83 7.39 15.55
CA PHE A 129 -3.72 8.55 15.71
C PHE A 129 -4.88 8.31 16.68
N LYS A 130 -5.40 7.07 16.75
CA LYS A 130 -6.44 6.69 17.72
C LYS A 130 -5.97 6.75 19.17
N HIS A 131 -4.74 6.30 19.43
CA HIS A 131 -4.22 6.14 20.79
C HIS A 131 -3.17 7.20 21.19
N GLY A 132 -2.71 8.02 20.24
CA GLY A 132 -1.66 9.01 20.44
C GLY A 132 -0.37 8.40 20.97
N SER A 133 0.22 9.03 21.98
CA SER A 133 1.48 8.63 22.63
C SER A 133 1.39 7.36 23.48
N ALA A 134 0.21 6.76 23.62
CA ALA A 134 0.01 5.61 24.51
C ALA A 134 0.64 4.31 23.97
N LEU A 135 0.87 4.22 22.65
CA LEU A 135 1.51 3.05 22.05
C LEU A 135 3.04 3.17 22.09
N SER A 136 3.68 2.19 22.71
CA SER A 136 5.14 2.10 22.69
C SER A 136 5.67 1.78 21.28
N SER A 137 6.91 2.18 20.99
CA SER A 137 7.55 1.86 19.71
C SER A 137 7.68 0.35 19.46
N SER A 138 7.85 -0.45 20.52
CA SER A 138 7.89 -1.92 20.42
C SER A 138 6.52 -2.49 20.04
N GLU A 139 5.44 -1.92 20.57
CA GLU A 139 4.09 -2.33 20.23
C GLU A 139 3.74 -2.00 18.77
N LEU A 140 4.05 -0.79 18.31
CA LEU A 140 3.88 -0.40 16.90
C LEU A 140 4.66 -1.30 15.95
N LYS A 141 5.93 -1.62 16.28
CA LYS A 141 6.74 -2.57 15.50
C LYS A 141 6.15 -3.98 15.48
N SER A 142 5.62 -4.45 16.60
CA SER A 142 4.99 -5.76 16.71
C SER A 142 3.71 -5.84 15.88
N ARG A 143 2.83 -4.84 16.00
CA ARG A 143 1.60 -4.71 15.20
C ARG A 143 1.92 -4.64 13.71
N PHE A 144 2.87 -3.79 13.32
CA PHE A 144 3.33 -3.68 11.94
C PHE A 144 3.73 -5.05 11.37
N ARG A 145 4.59 -5.79 12.10
CA ARG A 145 5.07 -7.09 11.65
C ARG A 145 3.95 -8.11 11.52
N SER A 146 3.06 -8.17 12.51
CA SER A 146 1.92 -9.11 12.50
C SER A 146 0.95 -8.84 11.34
N ILE A 147 0.62 -7.57 11.09
CA ILE A 147 -0.26 -7.16 10.00
C ILE A 147 0.40 -7.43 8.65
N TYR A 148 1.67 -7.04 8.51
CA TYR A 148 2.45 -7.29 7.30
C TYR A 148 2.46 -8.78 6.93
N GLU A 149 2.83 -9.66 7.87
CA GLU A 149 2.90 -11.10 7.60
C GLU A 149 1.52 -11.69 7.27
N THR A 150 0.46 -11.25 7.96
CA THR A 150 -0.91 -11.68 7.69
C THR A 150 -1.34 -11.29 6.28
N LYS A 151 -1.20 -10.01 5.93
CA LYS A 151 -1.62 -9.49 4.62
C LYS A 151 -0.76 -10.00 3.48
N LYS A 152 0.53 -10.20 3.71
CA LYS A 152 1.43 -10.81 2.73
C LYS A 152 0.96 -12.23 2.41
N LYS A 153 0.68 -13.06 3.42
CA LYS A 153 0.18 -14.44 3.21
C LYS A 153 -1.18 -14.47 2.53
N GLU A 154 -2.10 -13.59 2.94
CA GLU A 154 -3.43 -13.44 2.31
C GLU A 154 -3.27 -13.18 0.80
N LYS A 155 -2.44 -12.21 0.42
CA LYS A 155 -2.22 -11.85 -0.99
C LYS A 155 -1.37 -12.85 -1.74
N GLU A 156 -0.36 -13.46 -1.13
CA GLU A 156 0.40 -14.56 -1.75
C GLU A 156 -0.51 -15.74 -2.06
N HIS A 157 -1.50 -16.05 -1.20
CA HIS A 157 -2.49 -17.08 -1.47
C HIS A 157 -3.40 -16.71 -2.66
N ALA A 158 -3.92 -15.49 -2.68
CA ALA A 158 -4.69 -14.98 -3.83
C ALA A 158 -3.84 -15.00 -5.13
N ALA A 159 -2.56 -14.71 -5.01
CA ALA A 159 -1.61 -14.66 -6.10
C ALA A 159 -1.09 -16.05 -6.53
N LYS A 160 -1.54 -17.14 -5.89
CA LYS A 160 -1.36 -18.51 -6.40
C LYS A 160 -2.29 -18.84 -7.57
N ASP A 161 -3.31 -18.02 -7.84
CA ASP A 161 -4.18 -18.19 -9.01
C ASP A 161 -3.32 -18.20 -10.30
N PRO A 162 -3.25 -19.34 -11.02
CA PRO A 162 -2.49 -19.46 -12.26
C PRO A 162 -2.90 -18.41 -13.30
N LYS A 163 -4.18 -18.04 -13.35
CA LYS A 163 -4.68 -17.05 -14.31
C LYS A 163 -4.13 -15.66 -14.05
N LEU A 164 -4.00 -15.27 -12.78
CA LEU A 164 -3.39 -13.99 -12.42
C LEU A 164 -1.91 -13.96 -12.81
N LYS A 165 -1.19 -15.05 -12.56
CA LYS A 165 0.23 -15.18 -12.95
C LYS A 165 0.42 -15.07 -14.46
N GLU A 166 -0.38 -15.79 -15.23
CA GLU A 166 -0.33 -15.76 -16.71
C GLU A 166 -0.64 -14.37 -17.26
N LYS A 167 -1.67 -13.68 -16.72
CA LYS A 167 -2.01 -12.32 -17.12
C LYS A 167 -0.90 -11.33 -16.84
N LEU A 168 -0.28 -11.39 -15.66
CA LEU A 168 0.83 -10.52 -15.28
C LEU A 168 2.07 -10.78 -16.15
N ASP A 169 2.38 -12.05 -16.43
CA ASP A 169 3.49 -12.43 -17.30
C ASP A 169 3.31 -11.93 -18.73
N ALA A 170 2.13 -12.17 -19.33
CA ALA A 170 1.81 -11.69 -20.67
C ALA A 170 1.88 -10.15 -20.75
N LEU A 171 1.38 -9.46 -19.72
CA LEU A 171 1.40 -8.00 -19.64
C LEU A 171 2.83 -7.44 -19.58
N ASN A 172 3.68 -8.00 -18.71
CA ASN A 172 5.08 -7.58 -18.59
C ASN A 172 5.88 -7.87 -19.87
N LYS A 173 5.74 -9.06 -20.45
CA LYS A 173 6.41 -9.42 -21.71
C LYS A 173 6.00 -8.52 -22.87
N ALA A 174 4.71 -8.19 -22.98
CA ALA A 174 4.22 -7.30 -24.03
C ALA A 174 4.77 -5.87 -23.88
N PHE A 175 4.91 -5.38 -22.66
CA PHE A 175 5.54 -4.08 -22.41
C PHE A 175 7.05 -4.09 -22.67
N GLU A 176 7.77 -5.11 -22.18
CA GLU A 176 9.21 -5.27 -22.44
C GLU A 176 9.54 -5.43 -23.93
N ALA A 177 8.67 -6.11 -24.69
CA ALA A 177 8.80 -6.26 -26.13
C ALA A 177 8.40 -5.00 -26.92
N GLY A 178 7.97 -3.92 -26.27
CA GLY A 178 7.51 -2.68 -26.91
C GLY A 178 6.18 -2.82 -27.66
N VAL A 179 5.43 -3.90 -27.40
CA VAL A 179 4.10 -4.14 -28.00
C VAL A 179 3.05 -3.25 -27.35
N LEU A 180 3.20 -2.95 -26.05
CA LEU A 180 2.32 -2.03 -25.32
C LEU A 180 3.02 -0.69 -25.08
N SER A 181 2.29 0.40 -25.28
CA SER A 181 2.69 1.71 -24.75
C SER A 181 2.64 1.71 -23.23
N LYS A 182 3.27 2.72 -22.61
CA LYS A 182 3.21 2.90 -21.15
C LYS A 182 1.76 3.10 -20.66
N GLU A 183 0.98 3.88 -21.40
CA GLU A 183 -0.42 4.14 -21.09
C GLU A 183 -1.27 2.86 -21.17
N GLU A 184 -1.05 2.04 -22.18
CA GLU A 184 -1.75 0.75 -22.34
C GLU A 184 -1.36 -0.25 -21.25
N PHE A 185 -0.09 -0.26 -20.84
CA PHE A 185 0.40 -1.08 -19.74
C PHE A 185 -0.26 -0.69 -18.41
N GLU A 186 -0.33 0.61 -18.10
CA GLU A 186 -1.02 1.10 -16.89
C GLU A 186 -2.51 0.71 -16.87
N ALA A 187 -3.23 0.93 -17.98
CA ALA A 187 -4.65 0.61 -18.06
C ALA A 187 -4.93 -0.89 -17.86
N LYS A 188 -4.10 -1.77 -18.45
CA LYS A 188 -4.24 -3.23 -18.31
C LYS A 188 -3.90 -3.73 -16.91
N LYS A 189 -2.98 -3.09 -16.19
CA LYS A 189 -2.68 -3.46 -14.79
C LYS A 189 -3.88 -3.29 -13.88
N GLU A 190 -4.65 -2.20 -14.04
CA GLU A 190 -5.86 -1.99 -13.25
C GLU A 190 -6.89 -3.10 -13.48
N GLU A 191 -7.05 -3.56 -14.72
CA GLU A 191 -7.95 -4.66 -15.05
C GLU A 191 -7.49 -6.00 -14.43
N VAL A 192 -6.18 -6.26 -14.45
CA VAL A 192 -5.59 -7.47 -13.84
C VAL A 192 -5.76 -7.48 -12.32
N LEU A 193 -5.79 -6.31 -11.69
CA LEU A 193 -5.97 -6.15 -10.24
C LEU A 193 -7.44 -6.09 -9.80
N LYS A 194 -8.41 -6.15 -10.73
CA LYS A 194 -9.83 -6.26 -10.36
C LYS A 194 -10.08 -7.58 -9.63
N GLY A 195 -10.30 -7.49 -8.33
CA GLY A 195 -10.50 -8.64 -7.45
C GLY A 195 -9.26 -9.06 -6.63
N PHE A 196 -8.17 -8.29 -6.73
CA PHE A 196 -7.00 -8.44 -5.86
C PHE A 196 -7.21 -7.84 -4.47
#